data_AF-A0A0C2RWB8-F1
#
_entry.id   AF-A0A0C2RWB8-F1
#
_cell.length_a   1.000
_cell.length_b   1.000
_cell.length_c   1.000
_cell.angle_alpha   90.00
_cell.angle_beta   90.00
_cell.angle_gamma   90.00
#
_symmetry.space_group_name_H-M   'P 1'
#
loop_
_entity.id
_entity.type
_entity.pdbx_description
1 polymer ?
#
loop_
_entity_poly.entity_id
_entity_poly.type
_entity_poly.pdbx_seq_one_letter_code
_entity_poly.pdbx_strand_id
1 'polypeptide(L)'
;MNPKRLLHSFLYAWEGVKDVAKHEQNFKIHLFSTAVVIFAGIYLQISTIEWLIILFAIAGVLAMELMNTAIERAVDLVTTDTHPLAKKAKDASAAAVFIFAAGAGAAGVIIFLPKLLTNFF
;
A
#
# COMPACT_ATOMS: atom_id res chain seq x y z
N MET A 1 -28.73 11.69 -5.16
CA MET A 1 -27.29 11.93 -4.89
C MET A 1 -26.81 13.09 -5.75
N ASN A 2 -26.13 14.09 -5.20
CA ASN A 2 -25.64 15.24 -5.97
C ASN A 2 -24.30 14.88 -6.65
N PRO A 3 -24.20 14.86 -7.99
CA PRO A 3 -22.97 14.48 -8.70
C PRO A 3 -21.79 15.41 -8.36
N LYS A 4 -22.04 16.68 -8.02
CA LYS A 4 -20.99 17.61 -7.56
C LYS A 4 -20.35 17.14 -6.24
N ARG A 5 -21.16 16.58 -5.32
CA ARG A 5 -20.66 16.08 -4.03
C ARG A 5 -19.76 14.84 -4.21
N LEU A 6 -20.12 13.95 -5.14
CA LEU A 6 -19.32 12.77 -5.47
C LEU A 6 -17.98 13.16 -6.07
N LEU A 7 -17.97 14.07 -7.05
CA LEU A 7 -16.73 14.58 -7.66
C LEU A 7 -15.79 15.19 -6.61
N HIS A 8 -16.33 15.98 -5.67
CA HIS A 8 -15.53 16.51 -4.56
C HIS A 8 -14.92 15.42 -3.68
N SER A 9 -15.65 14.36 -3.34
CA SER A 9 -15.10 13.24 -2.56
C SER A 9 -13.94 12.53 -3.26
N PHE A 10 -14.01 12.34 -4.59
CA PHE A 10 -12.89 11.79 -5.35
C PHE A 10 -11.69 12.74 -5.40
N LEU A 11 -11.93 14.05 -5.53
CA LEU A 11 -10.87 15.06 -5.48
C LEU A 11 -10.14 15.04 -4.13
N TYR A 12 -10.87 15.00 -3.02
CA TYR A 12 -10.26 14.92 -1.68
C TYR A 12 -9.48 13.63 -1.47
N ALA A 13 -10.00 12.49 -1.92
CA ALA A 13 -9.26 11.22 -1.86
C ALA A 13 -7.95 11.30 -2.66
N TRP A 14 -7.99 11.90 -3.85
CA TRP A 14 -6.81 12.07 -4.70
C TRP A 14 -5.78 13.04 -4.11
N GLU A 15 -6.22 14.12 -3.48
CA GLU A 15 -5.35 15.04 -2.75
C GLU A 15 -4.65 14.32 -1.59
N GLY A 16 -5.36 13.47 -0.84
CA GLY A 16 -4.77 12.64 0.21
C GLY A 16 -3.69 11.70 -0.31
N VAL A 17 -3.97 10.98 -1.41
CA VAL A 17 -2.97 10.09 -2.04
C VAL A 17 -1.74 10.87 -2.51
N LYS A 18 -1.94 12.03 -3.16
CA LYS A 18 -0.84 12.87 -3.65
C LYS A 18 0.03 13.39 -2.50
N ASP A 19 -0.59 13.83 -1.42
CA ASP A 19 0.12 14.34 -0.27
C ASP A 19 1.00 13.26 0.38
N VAL A 20 0.43 12.08 0.64
CA VAL A 20 1.19 10.94 1.20
C VAL A 20 2.29 10.51 0.24
N ALA A 21 2.01 10.41 -1.07
CA ALA A 21 3.02 10.07 -2.06
C ALA A 21 4.18 11.07 -2.14
N LYS A 22 3.94 12.35 -1.82
CA LYS A 22 4.97 13.39 -1.83
C LYS A 22 5.83 13.36 -0.56
N HIS A 23 5.22 13.13 0.60
CA HIS A 23 5.89 13.30 1.90
C HIS A 23 6.40 11.99 2.50
N GLU A 24 5.70 10.86 2.31
CA GLU A 24 6.05 9.60 2.97
C GLU A 24 7.02 8.75 2.13
N GLN A 25 8.17 8.42 2.71
CA GLN A 25 9.18 7.59 2.04
C GLN A 25 8.68 6.15 1.83
N ASN A 26 8.01 5.56 2.81
CA ASN A 26 7.50 4.19 2.70
C ASN A 26 6.46 4.07 1.58
N PHE A 27 5.57 5.05 1.45
CA PHE A 27 4.60 5.06 0.35
C PHE A 27 5.29 5.10 -1.02
N LYS A 28 6.37 5.88 -1.19
CA LYS A 28 7.16 5.91 -2.44
C LYS A 28 7.79 4.56 -2.74
N ILE A 29 8.32 3.87 -1.72
CA ILE A 29 8.87 2.51 -1.87
C ILE A 29 7.77 1.55 -2.33
N HIS A 30 6.58 1.62 -1.74
CA HIS A 30 5.46 0.77 -2.14
C HIS A 30 4.94 1.08 -3.55
N LEU A 31 4.93 2.35 -3.99
CA LEU A 31 4.63 2.72 -5.37
C LEU A 31 5.67 2.17 -6.35
N PHE A 32 6.96 2.25 -6.02
CA PHE A 32 8.02 1.69 -6.84
C PHE A 32 7.89 0.16 -6.95
N SER A 33 7.72 -0.53 -5.82
CA SER A 33 7.47 -1.99 -5.79
C SER A 33 6.23 -2.37 -6.60
N THR A 34 5.17 -1.56 -6.54
CA THR A 34 3.96 -1.73 -7.36
C THR A 34 4.29 -1.69 -8.86
N ALA A 35 5.06 -0.71 -9.31
CA ALA A 35 5.47 -0.61 -10.71
C ALA A 35 6.29 -1.83 -11.15
N VAL A 36 7.23 -2.29 -10.32
CA VAL A 36 8.03 -3.49 -10.57
C VAL A 36 7.15 -4.74 -10.68
N VAL A 37 6.22 -4.94 -9.76
CA VAL A 37 5.31 -6.09 -9.73
C VAL A 37 4.37 -6.10 -10.93
N ILE A 38 3.84 -4.95 -11.33
CA ILE A 38 3.00 -4.84 -12.53
C ILE A 38 3.80 -5.20 -13.78
N PHE A 39 5.01 -4.66 -13.93
CA PHE A 39 5.87 -4.98 -15.06
C PHE A 39 6.21 -6.47 -15.11
N ALA A 40 6.55 -7.08 -13.98
CA ALA A 40 6.80 -8.51 -13.87
C ALA A 40 5.54 -9.35 -14.21
N GLY A 41 4.36 -8.92 -13.77
CA GLY A 41 3.06 -9.54 -14.09
C GLY A 41 2.79 -9.59 -15.58
N ILE A 42 3.05 -8.48 -16.28
CA ILE A 42 2.88 -8.38 -17.74
C ILE A 42 3.92 -9.25 -18.45
N TYR A 43 5.20 -9.12 -18.07
CA TYR A 43 6.30 -9.83 -18.70
C TYR A 43 6.19 -11.36 -18.56
N LEU A 44 5.80 -11.84 -17.38
CA LEU A 44 5.64 -13.27 -17.09
C LEU A 44 4.24 -13.81 -17.46
N GLN A 45 3.38 -12.97 -18.05
CA GLN A 45 2.04 -13.35 -18.52
C GLN A 45 1.23 -14.09 -17.44
N ILE A 46 1.15 -13.52 -16.23
CA ILE A 46 0.40 -14.14 -15.13
C ILE A 46 -1.09 -14.24 -15.49
N SER A 47 -1.74 -15.28 -14.99
CA SER A 47 -3.14 -15.57 -15.25
C SER A 47 -4.07 -14.50 -14.64
N THR A 48 -5.32 -14.46 -15.10
CA THR A 48 -6.33 -13.51 -14.60
C THR A 48 -6.54 -13.62 -13.08
N ILE A 49 -6.54 -14.84 -12.52
CA ILE A 49 -6.71 -15.03 -11.07
C ILE A 49 -5.50 -14.49 -10.31
N GLU A 50 -4.29 -14.70 -10.82
CA GLU A 50 -3.08 -14.16 -10.22
C GLU A 50 -3.06 -12.63 -10.26
N TRP A 51 -3.53 -12.03 -11.36
CA TRP A 51 -3.73 -10.58 -11.44
C TRP A 51 -4.69 -10.05 -10.39
N LEU A 52 -5.83 -10.72 -10.16
CA LEU A 52 -6.77 -10.31 -9.12
C LEU A 52 -6.13 -10.32 -7.73
N ILE A 53 -5.32 -11.35 -7.43
CA ILE A 53 -4.58 -11.44 -6.16
C ILE A 53 -3.54 -10.32 -6.06
N ILE A 54 -2.76 -10.07 -7.10
CA ILE A 54 -1.73 -9.02 -7.14
C ILE A 54 -2.35 -7.63 -6.99
N LEU A 55 -3.44 -7.34 -7.70
CA LEU A 55 -4.15 -6.06 -7.60
C LEU A 55 -4.72 -5.84 -6.21
N PHE A 56 -5.29 -6.88 -5.59
CA PHE A 56 -5.79 -6.79 -4.22
C PHE A 56 -4.67 -6.56 -3.21
N ALA A 57 -3.54 -7.26 -3.38
CA ALA A 57 -2.35 -7.06 -2.55
C ALA A 57 -1.79 -5.64 -2.68
N ILE A 58 -1.65 -5.12 -3.90
CA ILE A 58 -1.19 -3.74 -4.15
C ILE A 58 -2.14 -2.73 -3.51
N ALA A 59 -3.44 -2.84 -3.79
CA ALA A 59 -4.45 -1.93 -3.25
C ALA A 59 -4.46 -1.95 -1.72
N GLY A 60 -4.36 -3.14 -1.12
CA GLY A 60 -4.32 -3.29 0.33
C GLY A 60 -3.08 -2.69 0.97
N VAL A 61 -1.87 -2.91 0.42
CA VAL A 61 -0.63 -2.32 0.94
C VAL A 61 -0.71 -0.79 0.91
N LEU A 62 -1.14 -0.21 -0.21
CA LEU A 62 -1.25 1.25 -0.35
C LEU A 62 -2.33 1.83 0.58
N ALA A 63 -3.47 1.14 0.74
CA ALA A 63 -4.52 1.54 1.68
C ALA A 63 -4.04 1.50 3.13
N MET A 64 -3.29 0.45 3.51
CA MET A 64 -2.74 0.31 4.85
C MET A 64 -1.69 1.39 5.15
N GLU A 65 -0.84 1.75 4.19
CA GLU A 65 0.09 2.87 4.33
C GLU A 65 -0.63 4.21 4.51
N LEU A 66 -1.66 4.50 3.69
CA LEU A 66 -2.47 5.70 3.87
C LEU A 66 -3.11 5.76 5.25
N MET A 67 -3.59 4.63 5.77
CA MET A 67 -4.14 4.53 7.12
C MET A 67 -3.07 4.74 8.19
N ASN A 68 -1.87 4.18 8.01
CA ASN A 68 -0.75 4.41 8.92
C ASN A 68 -0.41 5.89 9.01
N THR A 69 -0.24 6.55 7.86
CA THR A 69 0.05 7.99 7.82
C THR A 69 -1.08 8.84 8.42
N ALA A 70 -2.34 8.45 8.20
CA ALA A 70 -3.48 9.14 8.81
C ALA A 70 -3.45 9.03 10.35
N ILE A 71 -3.15 7.85 10.89
CA ILE A 71 -3.02 7.61 12.33
C ILE A 71 -1.84 8.40 12.90
N GLU A 72 -0.67 8.35 12.25
CA GLU A 72 0.51 9.09 12.67
C GLU A 72 0.22 10.58 12.78
N ARG A 73 -0.37 11.18 11.74
CA ARG A 73 -0.74 12.61 11.71
C ARG A 73 -1.81 12.97 12.74
N ALA A 74 -2.79 12.09 12.97
CA ALA A 74 -3.80 12.31 14.00
C ALA A 74 -3.19 12.29 15.40
N VAL A 75 -2.23 11.39 15.66
CA VAL A 75 -1.50 11.32 16.93
C VAL A 75 -0.59 12.54 17.11
N ASP A 76 0.13 12.94 16.05
CA ASP A 76 1.03 14.11 16.07
C ASP A 76 0.29 15.44 16.25
N LEU A 77 -0.96 15.51 15.77
CA LEU A 77 -1.83 16.65 16.03
C LEU A 77 -2.18 16.79 17.52
N VAL A 78 -2.34 15.67 18.23
CA VAL A 78 -2.74 15.65 19.64
C VAL A 78 -1.56 15.91 20.57
N THR A 79 -0.39 15.35 20.27
CA THR A 79 0.81 15.54 21.09
C THR A 79 2.09 15.29 20.30
N THR A 80 3.09 16.15 20.54
CA THR A 80 4.47 15.98 20.06
C THR A 80 5.37 15.33 21.11
N ASP A 81 4.91 15.23 22.36
CA ASP A 81 5.66 14.58 23.43
C ASP A 81 5.58 13.07 23.30
N THR A 82 6.65 12.38 23.67
CA THR A 82 6.69 10.92 23.68
C THR A 82 5.78 10.35 24.77
N HIS A 83 4.51 10.14 24.44
CA HIS A 83 3.55 9.49 25.32
C HIS A 83 3.49 7.97 25.06
N PRO A 84 3.51 7.10 26.09
CA PRO A 84 3.50 5.65 25.90
C PRO A 84 2.34 5.13 25.04
N LEU A 85 1.15 5.72 25.15
CA LEU A 85 0.00 5.35 24.32
C LEU A 85 0.13 5.84 22.87
N ALA A 86 0.69 7.03 22.65
CA ALA A 86 0.94 7.55 21.30
C ALA A 86 1.91 6.65 20.55
N LYS A 87 2.99 6.22 21.23
CA LYS A 87 3.93 5.22 20.71
C LYS A 87 3.22 3.92 20.34
N LYS A 88 2.43 3.34 21.26
CA LYS A 88 1.70 2.09 21.00
C LYS A 88 0.74 2.19 19.82
N ALA A 89 0.07 3.32 19.63
CA ALA A 89 -0.83 3.54 18.50
C ALA A 89 -0.07 3.55 17.17
N LYS A 90 1.03 4.29 17.09
CA LYS A 90 1.89 4.34 15.89
C LYS A 90 2.58 3.00 15.60
N ASP A 91 3.08 2.33 16.65
CA ASP A 91 3.70 1.01 16.50
C ASP A 91 2.69 -0.01 15.95
N ALA A 92 1.44 0.03 16.42
CA ALA A 92 0.39 -0.86 15.94
C ALA A 92 -0.02 -0.57 14.49
N SER A 93 -0.11 0.70 14.09
CA SER A 93 -0.43 1.06 12.70
C SER A 93 0.69 0.66 11.75
N ALA A 94 1.95 0.88 12.13
CA ALA A 94 3.11 0.47 11.34
C ALA A 94 3.21 -1.07 11.24
N ALA A 95 2.92 -1.79 12.33
CA ALA A 95 2.87 -3.25 12.33
C ALA A 95 1.79 -3.80 11.37
N ALA A 96 0.65 -3.13 11.26
CA ALA A 96 -0.41 -3.54 10.34
C ALA A 96 0.03 -3.43 8.88
N VAL A 97 0.75 -2.37 8.50
CA VAL A 97 1.38 -2.23 7.18
C VAL A 97 2.39 -3.35 6.96
N PHE A 98 3.28 -3.59 7.93
CA PHE A 98 4.33 -4.60 7.85
C PHE A 98 3.74 -6.01 7.58
N ILE A 99 2.72 -6.41 8.33
CA ILE A 99 2.07 -7.72 8.17
C ILE A 99 1.43 -7.83 6.78
N PHE A 100 0.74 -6.78 6.33
CA PHE A 100 0.08 -6.79 5.03
C PHE A 100 1.10 -6.84 3.89
N ALA A 101 2.18 -6.06 3.99
CA ALA A 101 3.28 -6.06 3.02
C ALA A 101 4.02 -7.41 2.96
N ALA A 102 4.23 -8.06 4.11
CA ALA A 102 4.81 -9.40 4.16
C ALA A 102 3.90 -10.44 3.47
N GLY A 103 2.59 -10.38 3.70
CA GLY A 103 1.62 -11.23 3.02
C GLY A 103 1.58 -11.00 1.51
N ALA A 104 1.61 -9.73 1.08
CA ALA A 104 1.71 -9.35 -0.33
C ALA A 104 3.01 -9.87 -0.98
N GLY A 105 4.13 -9.77 -0.27
CA GLY A 105 5.42 -10.32 -0.71
C GLY A 105 5.38 -11.84 -0.88
N ALA A 106 4.80 -12.56 0.09
CA ALA A 106 4.62 -14.00 0.00
C ALA A 106 3.73 -14.41 -1.20
N ALA A 107 2.61 -13.71 -1.42
CA ALA A 107 1.77 -13.92 -2.59
C ALA A 107 2.54 -13.68 -3.90
N GLY A 108 3.36 -12.62 -3.96
CA GLY A 108 4.26 -12.35 -5.07
C GLY A 108 5.23 -13.50 -5.32
N VAL A 109 5.90 -14.00 -4.29
CA VAL A 109 6.82 -15.16 -4.42
C VAL A 109 6.08 -16.39 -4.96
N ILE A 110 4.91 -16.72 -4.42
CA ILE A 110 4.11 -17.88 -4.85
C ILE A 110 3.73 -17.77 -6.34
N ILE A 111 3.38 -16.57 -6.81
CA ILE A 111 2.94 -16.34 -8.20
C ILE A 111 4.12 -16.27 -9.17
N PHE A 112 5.19 -15.55 -8.81
CA PHE A 112 6.28 -15.22 -9.73
C PHE A 112 7.40 -16.24 -9.74
N LEU A 113 7.72 -16.88 -8.60
CA LEU A 113 8.86 -17.80 -8.51
C LEU A 113 8.74 -18.99 -9.48
N PRO A 114 7.60 -19.70 -9.59
CA PRO A 114 7.48 -20.80 -10.53
C PRO A 114 7.70 -20.36 -11.99
N LYS A 115 7.16 -19.19 -12.36
CA LYS A 115 7.27 -18.65 -13.73
C LYS A 115 8.69 -18.22 -14.06
N LEU A 116 9.41 -17.65 -13.10
CA LEU A 116 10.81 -17.32 -13.25
C LEU A 116 11.65 -18.58 -13.43
N LEU A 117 11.37 -19.64 -12.67
CA LEU A 117 12.09 -20.90 -12.81
C LEU A 117 11.84 -21.53 -14.18
N THR A 118 10.58 -21.63 -14.63
CA THR A 118 10.26 -22.25 -15.92
C THR A 118 10.71 -21.45 -17.15
N ASN A 119 10.72 -20.11 -17.08
CA ASN A 119 11.06 -19.28 -18.23
C ASN A 119 12.58 -19.02 -18.38
N PHE A 120 13.37 -19.23 -17.32
CA PHE A 120 14.79 -18.91 -17.31
C PHE A 120 15.72 -20.09 -16.99
N PHE A 121 15.20 -21.24 -16.55
CA PHE A 121 15.95 -22.47 -16.28
C PHE A 121 15.29 -23.67 -16.96
#